data_AF-A0A7S2TUW0-F1
#
_entry.id   AF-A0A7S2TUW0-F1
#
_cell.length_a   1.000
_cell.length_b   1.000
_cell.length_c   1.000
_cell.angle_alpha   90.00
_cell.angle_beta   90.00
_cell.angle_gamma   90.00
#
_symmetry.space_group_name_H-M   'P 1'
#
loop_
_entity.id
_entity.type
_entity.pdbx_description
1 polymer ?
#
loop_
_entity_poly.entity_id
_entity_poly.type
_entity_poly.pdbx_seq_one_letter_code
_entity_poly.pdbx_strand_id
1 'polypeptide(L)'
;IGHEGSDLDFSDNSLADWRAWLVEKYANDTDALNDVWGTTFWDATYDSIAEVPLPRWTIPGTPARPNEAWRSNLSPGMLLDFRRFRRDTITNFTDSQVAILRKHGVVGQITTNAPGGTWSKALDFNDIFAAMDFPAYDNYPVWGGHTS
;
A
#
# COMPACT_ATOMS: atom_id res chain seq x y z
N ILE A 1 -1.57 6.59 15.34
CA ILE A 1 -1.88 7.05 13.96
C ILE A 1 -2.15 5.80 13.13
N GLY A 2 -3.37 5.63 12.59
CA GLY A 2 -3.82 4.40 11.91
C GLY A 2 -4.22 3.27 12.88
N HIS A 3 -5.35 2.60 12.65
CA HIS A 3 -5.81 1.42 13.40
C HIS A 3 -5.94 0.24 12.43
N GLU A 4 -5.72 -0.97 12.93
CA GLU A 4 -5.63 -2.24 12.19
C GLU A 4 -6.67 -2.39 11.06
N GLY A 5 -6.19 -2.73 9.85
CA GLY A 5 -7.02 -3.12 8.69
C GLY A 5 -7.42 -2.02 7.70
N SER A 6 -6.94 -0.78 7.85
CA SER A 6 -7.28 0.34 6.95
C SER A 6 -6.28 0.55 5.78
N ASP A 7 -5.48 -0.46 5.44
CA ASP A 7 -4.35 -0.35 4.50
C ASP A 7 -4.75 -0.53 3.02
N LEU A 8 -6.05 -0.68 2.75
CA LEU A 8 -6.61 -0.85 1.42
C LEU A 8 -7.73 0.17 1.19
N ASP A 9 -7.44 1.17 0.36
CA ASP A 9 -8.45 2.05 -0.20
C ASP A 9 -8.69 1.69 -1.67
N PHE A 10 -9.95 1.70 -2.06
CA PHE A 10 -10.40 1.50 -3.42
C PHE A 10 -11.33 2.65 -3.84
N SER A 11 -11.22 3.83 -3.25
CA SER A 11 -11.95 5.03 -3.67
C SER A 11 -11.45 5.56 -5.02
N ASP A 12 -12.20 6.50 -5.61
CA ASP A 12 -11.76 7.23 -6.80
C ASP A 12 -10.53 8.10 -6.52
N ASN A 13 -10.35 8.56 -5.28
CA ASN A 13 -9.14 9.27 -4.85
C ASN A 13 -7.93 8.33 -4.89
N SER A 14 -8.06 7.11 -4.37
CA SER A 14 -6.99 6.11 -4.43
C SER A 14 -6.61 5.75 -5.87
N LEU A 15 -7.59 5.71 -6.78
CA LEU A 15 -7.32 5.51 -8.21
C LEU A 15 -6.54 6.67 -8.82
N ALA A 16 -6.89 7.91 -8.47
CA ALA A 16 -6.18 9.09 -8.93
C ALA A 16 -4.73 9.13 -8.39
N ASP A 17 -4.55 8.89 -7.09
CA ASP A 17 -3.24 8.86 -6.43
C ASP A 17 -2.36 7.72 -6.99
N TRP A 18 -2.95 6.55 -7.24
CA TRP A 18 -2.27 5.42 -7.87
C TRP A 18 -1.72 5.80 -9.25
N ARG A 19 -2.55 6.43 -10.09
CA ARG A 19 -2.12 6.88 -11.42
C ARG A 19 -1.07 7.98 -11.34
N ALA A 20 -1.21 8.92 -10.41
CA ALA A 20 -0.21 9.96 -10.19
C ALA A 20 1.15 9.38 -9.78
N TRP A 21 1.15 8.40 -8.88
CA TRP A 21 2.37 7.68 -8.47
C TRP A 21 3.03 6.95 -9.65
N LEU A 22 2.24 6.33 -10.55
CA LEU A 22 2.76 5.70 -11.76
C LEU A 22 3.35 6.70 -12.73
N VAL A 23 2.69 7.85 -12.92
CA VAL A 23 3.20 8.95 -13.76
C VAL A 23 4.55 9.43 -13.24
N GLU A 24 4.69 9.60 -11.92
CA GLU A 24 5.96 9.99 -11.30
C GLU A 24 7.04 8.92 -11.51
N LYS A 25 6.72 7.66 -11.20
CA LYS A 25 7.68 6.55 -11.28
C LYS A 25 8.18 6.29 -12.70
N TYR A 26 7.29 6.34 -13.68
CA TYR A 26 7.59 6.04 -15.09
C TYR A 26 7.78 7.29 -15.93
N ALA A 27 7.88 8.49 -15.32
CA ALA A 27 8.01 9.76 -16.03
C ALA A 27 6.95 9.98 -17.13
N ASN A 28 5.72 9.53 -16.88
CA ASN A 28 4.60 9.53 -17.82
C ASN A 28 4.83 8.68 -19.11
N ASP A 29 5.77 7.74 -19.09
CA ASP A 29 6.08 6.84 -20.19
C ASP A 29 5.31 5.52 -20.06
N THR A 30 4.26 5.36 -20.86
CA THR A 30 3.43 4.15 -20.86
C THR A 30 4.17 2.95 -21.46
N ASP A 31 5.09 3.15 -22.40
CA ASP A 31 5.87 2.07 -23.03
C ASP A 31 6.83 1.47 -22.00
N ALA A 32 7.52 2.33 -21.24
CA ALA A 32 8.37 1.89 -20.14
C ALA A 32 7.58 1.12 -19.06
N LEU A 33 6.34 1.54 -18.76
CA LEU A 33 5.46 0.81 -17.85
C LEU A 33 5.09 -0.57 -18.41
N ASN A 34 4.64 -0.63 -19.67
CA ASN A 34 4.25 -1.87 -20.34
C ASN A 34 5.41 -2.88 -20.39
N ASP A 35 6.62 -2.40 -20.68
CA ASP A 35 7.85 -3.20 -20.71
C ASP A 35 8.19 -3.78 -19.33
N VAL A 36 8.18 -2.95 -18.29
CA VAL A 36 8.49 -3.38 -16.92
C VAL A 36 7.43 -4.33 -16.36
N TRP A 37 6.17 -4.13 -16.73
CA TRP A 37 5.07 -4.98 -16.30
C TRP A 37 4.90 -6.24 -17.15
N GLY A 38 5.52 -6.32 -18.32
CA GLY A 38 5.35 -7.44 -19.25
C GLY A 38 3.91 -7.58 -19.74
N THR A 39 3.20 -6.45 -19.91
CA THR A 39 1.78 -6.41 -20.29
C THR A 39 1.49 -6.95 -21.70
N THR A 40 2.53 -7.14 -22.53
CA THR A 40 2.44 -7.85 -23.81
C THR A 40 1.96 -9.30 -23.65
N PHE A 41 2.18 -9.92 -22.49
CA PHE A 41 1.63 -11.24 -22.19
C PHE A 41 0.12 -11.12 -21.90
N TRP A 42 -0.70 -11.74 -22.76
CA TRP A 42 -2.18 -11.69 -22.77
C TRP A 42 -2.85 -10.40 -23.28
N ASP A 43 -2.16 -9.63 -24.13
CA ASP A 43 -2.75 -8.46 -24.83
C ASP A 43 -3.31 -7.41 -23.86
N ALA A 44 -2.63 -7.23 -22.72
CA ALA A 44 -3.05 -6.36 -21.63
C ALA A 44 -2.28 -5.02 -21.62
N THR A 45 -1.81 -4.57 -22.79
CA THR A 45 -1.09 -3.30 -22.94
C THR A 45 -2.01 -2.12 -22.67
N TYR A 46 -1.49 -1.10 -22.00
CA TYR A 46 -2.19 0.16 -21.80
C TYR A 46 -1.78 1.16 -22.86
N ASP A 47 -2.73 1.94 -23.39
CA ASP A 47 -2.44 3.06 -24.30
C ASP A 47 -2.05 4.32 -23.51
N SER A 48 -2.48 4.40 -22.25
CA SER A 48 -2.04 5.44 -21.31
C SER A 48 -2.06 4.98 -19.86
N ILE A 49 -1.24 5.61 -19.01
CA ILE A 49 -1.29 5.41 -17.54
C ILE A 49 -2.69 5.72 -16.97
N ALA A 50 -3.46 6.59 -17.62
CA ALA A 50 -4.82 6.91 -17.22
C ALA A 50 -5.82 5.76 -17.40
N GLU A 51 -5.47 4.70 -18.13
CA GLU A 51 -6.30 3.49 -18.28
C GLU A 51 -6.02 2.46 -17.19
N VAL A 52 -4.87 2.57 -16.51
CA VAL A 52 -4.46 1.60 -15.50
C VAL A 52 -5.52 1.57 -14.38
N PRO A 53 -6.11 0.39 -14.09
CA PRO A 53 -7.08 0.25 -13.02
C PRO A 53 -6.37 0.09 -11.66
N LEU A 54 -7.11 0.26 -10.57
CA LEU A 54 -6.68 -0.32 -9.31
C LEU A 54 -6.66 -1.85 -9.44
N PRO A 55 -5.72 -2.56 -8.79
CA PRO A 55 -5.67 -4.02 -8.79
C PRO A 55 -6.82 -4.58 -7.94
N ARG A 56 -8.03 -4.53 -8.51
CA ARG A 56 -9.22 -5.16 -7.99
C ARG A 56 -9.43 -6.49 -8.70
N TRP A 57 -10.17 -7.36 -8.03
CA TRP A 57 -10.58 -8.64 -8.57
C TRP A 57 -11.55 -8.45 -9.76
N THR A 58 -11.20 -8.99 -10.94
CA THR A 58 -11.94 -8.76 -12.21
C THR A 58 -12.33 -10.05 -12.95
N ILE A 59 -12.67 -11.14 -12.28
CA ILE A 59 -13.28 -12.31 -12.98
C ILE A 59 -14.81 -12.20 -12.92
N PRO A 60 -15.55 -12.03 -14.03
CA PRO A 60 -17.00 -12.21 -13.98
C PRO A 60 -17.35 -13.66 -13.58
N GLY A 61 -18.14 -13.85 -12.51
CA GLY A 61 -18.76 -15.15 -12.19
C GLY A 61 -18.02 -16.09 -11.22
N THR A 62 -16.94 -15.66 -10.57
CA THR A 62 -16.27 -16.45 -9.51
C THR A 62 -16.45 -15.76 -8.14
N PRO A 63 -16.80 -16.38 -7.02
CA PRO A 63 -16.80 -15.65 -5.75
C PRO A 63 -15.35 -15.40 -5.30
N ALA A 64 -15.04 -14.17 -4.86
CA ALA A 64 -13.77 -13.87 -4.22
C ALA A 64 -13.59 -14.79 -3.00
N ARG A 65 -12.59 -15.68 -3.03
CA ARG A 65 -12.28 -16.52 -1.87
C ARG A 65 -11.59 -15.67 -0.79
N PRO A 66 -11.89 -15.86 0.51
CA PRO A 66 -11.44 -14.99 1.62
C PRO A 66 -9.93 -14.85 1.91
N ASN A 67 -9.04 -15.01 0.94
CA ASN A 67 -7.57 -14.91 1.11
C ASN A 67 -6.89 -14.87 -0.28
N GLU A 68 -7.67 -14.86 -1.36
CA GLU A 68 -7.24 -15.13 -2.73
C GLU A 68 -7.63 -13.99 -3.68
N ALA A 69 -8.12 -12.86 -3.15
CA ALA A 69 -8.57 -11.70 -3.92
C ALA A 69 -7.47 -11.08 -4.83
N TRP A 70 -6.21 -11.49 -4.66
CA TRP A 70 -5.01 -10.94 -5.31
C TRP A 70 -4.52 -11.72 -6.55
N ARG A 71 -5.25 -12.76 -7.01
CA ARG A 71 -4.71 -13.77 -7.95
C ARG A 71 -5.35 -13.84 -9.34
N SER A 72 -6.02 -12.80 -9.84
CA SER A 72 -6.55 -12.84 -11.21
C SER A 72 -5.94 -11.80 -12.12
N ASN A 73 -5.40 -12.25 -13.26
CA ASN A 73 -5.07 -11.55 -14.52
C ASN A 73 -4.17 -10.30 -14.47
N LEU A 74 -3.67 -9.88 -13.31
CA LEU A 74 -2.77 -8.74 -13.19
C LEU A 74 -1.31 -9.17 -13.33
N SER A 75 -0.49 -8.33 -13.98
CA SER A 75 0.92 -8.62 -14.14
C SER A 75 1.65 -8.62 -12.78
N PRO A 76 2.67 -9.48 -12.58
CA PRO A 76 3.47 -9.46 -11.36
C PRO A 76 4.12 -8.10 -11.08
N GLY A 77 4.49 -7.36 -12.13
CA GLY A 77 5.02 -6.00 -12.03
C GLY A 77 4.01 -5.03 -11.43
N MET A 78 2.76 -5.08 -11.89
CA MET A 78 1.67 -4.26 -11.34
C MET A 78 1.42 -4.55 -9.87
N LEU A 79 1.40 -5.84 -9.47
CA LEU A 79 1.21 -6.22 -8.07
C LEU A 79 2.34 -5.74 -7.16
N LEU A 80 3.59 -5.80 -7.63
CA LEU A 80 4.74 -5.29 -6.90
C LEU A 80 4.66 -3.77 -6.73
N ASP A 81 4.34 -3.07 -7.81
CA ASP A 81 4.22 -1.61 -7.80
C ASP A 81 3.07 -1.12 -6.95
N PHE A 82 1.95 -1.83 -6.94
CA PHE A 82 0.85 -1.49 -6.04
C PHE A 82 1.24 -1.64 -4.56
N ARG A 83 2.07 -2.64 -4.21
CA ARG A 83 2.60 -2.76 -2.84
C ARG A 83 3.52 -1.59 -2.50
N ARG A 84 4.37 -1.15 -3.44
CA ARG A 84 5.25 0.02 -3.26
C ARG A 84 4.44 1.30 -3.09
N PHE A 85 3.47 1.54 -3.97
CA PHE A 85 2.52 2.65 -3.85
C PHE A 85 1.88 2.70 -2.48
N ARG A 86 1.31 1.58 -2.00
CA ARG A 86 0.69 1.52 -0.66
C ARG A 86 1.66 1.90 0.45
N ARG A 87 2.90 1.39 0.39
CA ARG A 87 3.96 1.73 1.35
C ARG A 87 4.29 3.23 1.29
N ASP A 88 4.45 3.80 0.10
CA ASP A 88 4.78 5.21 -0.10
C ASP A 88 3.64 6.12 0.37
N THR A 89 2.38 5.81 0.03
CA THR A 89 1.21 6.57 0.47
C THR A 89 1.13 6.63 1.99
N ILE A 90 1.34 5.50 2.67
CA ILE A 90 1.27 5.45 4.13
C ILE A 90 2.42 6.21 4.77
N THR A 91 3.64 6.07 4.23
CA THR A 91 4.82 6.80 4.71
C THR A 91 4.66 8.31 4.52
N ASN A 92 4.24 8.75 3.34
CA ASN A 92 4.00 10.16 3.05
C ASN A 92 2.88 10.74 3.93
N PHE A 93 1.84 9.97 4.21
CA PHE A 93 0.78 10.38 5.12
C PHE A 93 1.31 10.58 6.55
N THR A 94 2.08 9.63 7.08
CA THR A 94 2.67 9.75 8.41
C THR A 94 3.65 10.92 8.50
N ASP A 95 4.49 11.11 7.49
CA ASP A 95 5.44 12.21 7.42
C ASP A 95 4.72 13.56 7.38
N SER A 96 3.63 13.66 6.62
CA SER A 96 2.81 14.87 6.56
C SER A 96 2.20 15.21 7.92
N GLN A 97 1.76 14.21 8.70
CA GLN A 97 1.22 14.42 10.03
C GLN A 97 2.30 14.89 11.02
N VAL A 98 3.49 14.29 10.99
CA VAL A 98 4.64 14.75 11.78
C VAL A 98 4.97 16.20 11.42
N ALA A 99 5.06 16.52 10.13
CA ALA A 99 5.38 17.87 9.66
C ALA A 99 4.34 18.91 10.12
N ILE A 100 3.05 18.57 10.08
CA ILE A 100 1.96 19.43 10.59
C ILE A 100 2.12 19.65 12.10
N LEU A 101 2.33 18.59 12.89
CA LEU A 101 2.51 18.71 14.34
C LEU A 101 3.71 19.60 14.69
N ARG A 102 4.84 19.42 13.99
CA ARG A 102 6.03 20.25 14.18
C ARG A 102 5.80 21.71 13.76
N LYS A 103 5.11 21.94 12.65
CA LYS A 103 4.73 23.29 12.19
C LYS A 103 3.87 24.03 13.21
N HIS A 104 3.03 23.31 13.97
CA HIS A 104 2.19 23.88 15.02
C HIS A 104 2.87 23.92 16.41
N GLY A 105 4.18 23.64 16.50
CA GLY A 105 4.95 23.83 17.72
C GLY A 105 4.85 22.68 18.73
N VAL A 106 4.43 21.49 18.31
CA VAL A 106 4.49 20.30 19.16
C VAL A 106 5.96 19.95 19.42
N VAL A 107 6.38 20.10 20.68
CA VAL A 107 7.74 19.79 21.16
C VAL A 107 7.87 18.42 21.83
N GLY A 108 6.75 17.75 22.09
CA GLY A 108 6.72 16.39 22.62
C GLY A 108 7.23 15.37 21.60
N GLN A 109 7.54 14.17 22.10
CA GLN A 109 7.91 13.07 21.22
C GLN A 109 6.68 12.57 20.43
N ILE A 110 6.85 12.32 19.14
CA ILE A 110 5.84 11.86 18.18
C ILE A 110 6.18 10.43 17.78
N THR A 111 5.20 9.54 17.91
CA THR A 111 5.30 8.12 17.49
C THR A 111 3.93 7.59 17.04
N THR A 112 3.92 6.40 16.46
CA THR A 112 2.73 5.59 16.24
C THR A 112 3.01 4.14 16.64
N ASN A 113 1.97 3.36 16.89
CA ASN A 113 2.07 1.95 17.19
C ASN A 113 2.10 1.09 15.91
N ALA A 114 3.07 0.18 15.80
CA ALA A 114 3.04 -0.93 14.86
C ALA A 114 2.22 -2.09 15.49
N PRO A 115 1.19 -2.63 14.82
CA PRO A 115 0.35 -3.68 15.38
C PRO A 115 1.07 -5.03 15.51
N GLY A 116 0.59 -5.87 16.42
CA GLY A 116 1.12 -7.22 16.66
C GLY A 116 0.79 -8.17 15.51
N GLY A 117 1.69 -9.10 15.18
CA GLY A 117 1.52 -10.04 14.05
C GLY A 117 2.21 -9.62 12.74
N THR A 118 3.19 -8.72 12.83
CA THR A 118 3.97 -8.09 11.76
C THR A 118 4.84 -9.04 10.93
N TRP A 119 4.23 -9.79 10.01
CA TRP A 119 4.92 -10.35 8.84
C TRP A 119 4.14 -10.17 7.53
N SER A 120 3.16 -9.27 7.52
CA SER A 120 2.54 -8.79 6.29
C SER A 120 3.56 -7.93 5.53
N LYS A 121 4.08 -8.41 4.39
CA LYS A 121 5.04 -7.68 3.52
C LYS A 121 4.46 -6.41 2.88
N ALA A 122 3.25 -6.01 3.25
CA ALA A 122 2.58 -4.84 2.67
C ALA A 122 3.04 -3.52 3.29
N LEU A 123 3.60 -3.54 4.51
CA LEU A 123 4.03 -2.35 5.26
C LEU A 123 5.45 -2.54 5.76
N ASP A 124 6.33 -1.59 5.42
CA ASP A 124 7.66 -1.50 6.02
C ASP A 124 7.61 -0.45 7.13
N PHE A 125 7.57 -0.93 8.37
CA PHE A 125 7.52 -0.05 9.54
C PHE A 125 8.82 0.72 9.75
N ASN A 126 9.94 0.32 9.15
CA ASN A 126 11.16 1.13 9.21
C ASN A 126 10.98 2.47 8.50
N ASP A 127 10.32 2.45 7.33
CA ASP A 127 10.04 3.66 6.56
C ASP A 127 9.07 4.58 7.32
N ILE A 128 8.02 4.00 7.92
CA ILE A 128 7.03 4.75 8.73
C ILE A 128 7.68 5.40 9.96
N PHE A 129 8.59 4.69 10.65
CA PHE A 129 9.27 5.22 11.83
C PHE A 129 10.40 6.20 11.50
N ALA A 130 10.85 6.30 10.24
CA ALA A 130 11.97 7.15 9.86
C ALA A 130 11.71 8.64 10.16
N ALA A 131 10.46 9.10 10.07
CA ALA A 131 10.07 10.47 10.41
C ALA A 131 9.64 10.65 11.88
N MET A 132 9.65 9.59 12.69
CA MET A 132 9.17 9.61 14.08
C MET A 132 10.33 9.64 15.07
N ASP A 133 10.07 10.05 16.32
CA ASP A 133 11.13 10.21 17.31
C ASP A 133 11.58 8.87 17.91
N PHE A 134 10.68 7.87 17.97
CA PHE A 134 10.99 6.51 18.43
C PHE A 134 9.93 5.51 17.93
N PRO A 135 10.26 4.22 17.77
CA PRO A 135 9.30 3.20 17.39
C PRO A 135 8.45 2.74 18.58
N ALA A 136 7.16 2.48 18.37
CA ALA A 136 6.28 1.83 19.35
C ALA A 136 5.60 0.60 18.72
N TYR A 137 5.36 -0.45 19.53
CA TYR A 137 4.84 -1.74 19.06
C TYR A 137 3.78 -2.28 20.02
N ASP A 138 2.64 -2.68 19.47
CA ASP A 138 1.59 -3.38 20.20
C ASP A 138 1.82 -4.89 20.05
N ASN A 139 2.03 -5.59 21.16
CA ASN A 139 2.19 -7.04 21.15
C ASN A 139 1.00 -7.72 21.83
N TYR A 140 0.22 -8.50 21.07
CA TYR A 140 -0.89 -9.31 21.59
C TYR A 140 -0.55 -10.81 21.47
N PRO A 141 0.30 -11.37 22.35
CA PRO A 141 0.59 -12.80 22.35
C PRO A 141 -0.66 -13.60 22.72
N VAL A 142 -1.02 -14.58 21.89
CA VAL A 142 -1.99 -15.60 22.28
C VAL A 142 -1.28 -16.59 23.20
N TRP A 143 -1.38 -16.37 24.51
CA TRP A 143 -1.00 -17.40 25.47
C TRP A 143 -2.02 -18.54 25.35
N GLY A 144 -1.54 -19.75 25.05
CA GLY A 144 -2.39 -20.93 24.84
C GLY A 144 -3.46 -21.11 25.92
N GLY A 145 -4.62 -21.57 25.50
CA GLY A 145 -5.87 -21.54 26.26
C GLY A 145 -5.77 -22.08 27.69
N HIS A 146 -6.54 -21.47 28.58
CA HIS A 146 -6.93 -22.08 29.83
C HIS A 146 -7.68 -23.38 29.52
N THR A 147 -6.97 -24.51 29.47
CA THR A 147 -7.59 -25.80 29.75
C THR A 147 -7.78 -25.89 31.25
N SER A 148 -8.91 -25.37 31.73
CA SER A 148 -9.51 -25.75 33.00
C SER A 148 -10.65 -26.71 32.75
#